data_AF-A0A9Q3CUP5-F1
#
_entry.id   AF-A0A9Q3CUP5-F1
#
_cell.length_a   1.000
_cell.length_b   1.000
_cell.length_c   1.000
_cell.angle_alpha   90.00
_cell.angle_beta   90.00
_cell.angle_gamma   90.00
#
_symmetry.space_group_name_H-M   'P 1'
#
loop_
_entity.id
_entity.type
_entity.pdbx_description
1 polymer ?
#
loop_
_entity_poly.entity_id
_entity_poly.type
_entity_poly.pdbx_seq_one_letter_code
_entity_poly.pdbx_strand_id
1 'polypeptide(L)'
;MIKKVECRYEKEEQLMRRLDEEIERAQNAQQKGNQISQHHMPANEMASIIKYALKGLPIELYNPDRYKSRTAGQKRSFADSYNVAFLLDAFKSLLRNQHPDERISDKEVTQEY
;
A
#
# COMPACT_ATOMS: atom_id res chain seq x y z
N MET A 1 1.00 1.42 33.44
CA MET A 1 1.97 0.54 34.13
C MET A 1 2.28 -0.62 33.21
N ILE A 2 3.43 -0.59 32.52
CA ILE A 2 3.82 -1.64 31.57
C ILE A 2 4.35 -2.83 32.38
N LYS A 3 3.75 -4.01 32.22
CA LYS A 3 4.17 -5.22 32.91
C LYS A 3 5.33 -5.84 32.14
N LYS A 4 6.47 -6.05 32.81
CA LYS A 4 7.65 -6.71 32.26
C LYS A 4 7.41 -8.22 32.27
N VAL A 5 7.46 -8.85 31.10
CA VAL A 5 7.39 -10.31 30.96
C VAL A 5 8.81 -10.85 31.09
N GLU A 6 9.01 -11.85 31.96
CA GLU A 6 10.31 -12.49 32.14
C GLU A 6 10.70 -13.24 30.86
N CYS A 7 11.80 -12.84 30.23
CA CYS A 7 12.33 -13.48 29.03
C CYS A 7 13.01 -14.80 29.45
N ARG A 8 12.74 -15.90 28.72
CA ARG A 8 13.22 -17.24 29.08
C ARG A 8 14.69 -17.49 28.73
N TYR A 9 15.35 -16.59 28.00
CA TYR A 9 16.74 -16.74 27.56
C TYR A 9 17.54 -15.44 27.77
N GLU A 10 18.72 -15.56 28.38
CA GLU A 10 19.62 -14.43 28.71
C GLU A 10 20.04 -13.60 27.50
N LYS A 11 20.17 -14.24 26.32
CA LYS A 11 20.47 -13.57 25.05
C LYS A 11 19.28 -12.77 24.49
N GLU A 12 18.05 -13.20 24.76
CA GLU A 12 16.83 -12.48 24.37
C GLU A 12 16.68 -11.22 25.23
N GLU A 13 17.00 -11.28 26.52
CA GLU A 13 16.97 -10.08 27.37
C GLU A 13 17.98 -9.03 26.92
N GLN A 14 19.20 -9.44 26.51
CA GLN A 14 20.20 -8.54 25.95
C GLN A 14 19.73 -7.90 24.63
N LEU A 15 19.06 -8.67 23.78
CA LEU A 15 18.49 -8.16 22.53
C LEU A 15 17.37 -7.15 22.79
N MET A 16 16.46 -7.46 23.71
CA MET A 16 15.37 -6.54 24.08
C MET A 16 15.89 -5.25 24.70
N ARG A 17 16.91 -5.32 25.58
CA ARG A 17 17.56 -4.12 26.13
C ARG A 17 18.19 -3.24 25.05
N ARG A 18 18.89 -3.85 24.09
CA ARG A 18 19.48 -3.10 22.96
C ARG A 18 18.42 -2.47 22.07
N LEU A 19 17.29 -3.16 21.88
CA LEU A 19 16.16 -2.63 21.14
C LEU A 19 15.54 -1.42 21.85
N ASP A 20 15.33 -1.52 23.17
CA ASP A 20 14.81 -0.43 24.00
C ASP A 20 15.73 0.81 23.95
N GLU A 21 17.05 0.61 24.06
CA GLU A 21 18.05 1.68 23.92
C GLU A 21 17.99 2.38 22.56
N GLU A 22 17.79 1.61 21.48
CA GLU A 22 17.74 2.17 20.13
C GLU A 22 16.42 2.91 19.86
N ILE A 23 15.31 2.43 20.42
CA ILE A 23 14.02 3.14 20.41
C ILE A 23 14.14 4.46 21.16
N GLU A 24 14.78 4.48 22.34
CA GLU A 24 14.99 5.69 23.12
C GLU A 24 15.88 6.70 22.36
N ARG A 25 16.95 6.22 21.71
CA ARG A 25 17.79 7.06 20.83
C ARG A 25 17.01 7.63 19.66
N ALA A 26 16.18 6.83 18.99
CA ALA A 26 15.36 7.27 17.86
C ALA A 26 14.32 8.31 18.29
N GLN A 27 13.69 8.15 19.46
CA GLN A 27 12.75 9.11 20.03
C GLN A 27 13.46 10.43 20.40
N ASN A 28 14.63 10.35 21.03
CA ASN A 28 15.44 11.53 21.36
C ASN A 28 15.96 12.25 20.10
N ALA A 29 16.27 11.51 19.04
CA ALA A 29 16.62 12.07 17.73
C ALA A 29 15.43 12.77 17.06
N GLN A 30 14.21 12.24 17.21
CA GLN A 30 12.99 12.92 16.73
C GLN A 30 12.70 14.22 17.51
N GLN A 31 13.01 14.30 18.81
CA GLN A 31 12.83 15.52 19.60
C GLN A 31 13.82 16.64 19.22
N LYS A 32 15.00 16.28 18.70
CA LYS A 32 15.97 17.24 18.14
C LYS A 32 15.72 17.49 16.65
N GLY A 33 14.62 18.15 16.35
CA GLY A 33 14.55 19.04 15.20
C GLY A 33 14.37 18.41 13.81
N ASN A 34 14.00 17.13 13.72
CA ASN A 34 13.48 16.62 12.45
C ASN A 34 11.97 16.81 12.45
N GLN A 35 11.53 17.98 11.95
CA GLN A 35 10.21 18.07 11.34
C GLN A 35 10.17 17.00 10.25
N ILE A 36 9.63 15.83 10.59
CA ILE A 36 9.17 14.89 9.59
C ILE A 36 8.16 15.70 8.80
N SER A 37 8.49 16.06 7.56
CA SER A 37 7.49 16.61 6.65
C SER A 37 6.35 15.60 6.65
N GLN A 38 5.27 15.93 7.35
CA GLN A 38 4.04 15.18 7.18
C GLN A 38 3.73 15.33 5.71
N HIS A 39 3.79 14.21 4.98
CA HIS A 39 3.32 14.15 3.62
C HIS A 39 1.83 14.45 3.67
N HIS A 40 1.49 15.73 3.63
CA HIS A 40 0.11 16.16 3.47
C HIS A 40 -0.27 15.78 2.05
N MET A 41 -1.26 14.90 1.93
CA MET A 41 -2.00 14.80 0.69
C MET A 41 -2.49 16.21 0.34
N PRO A 42 -2.39 16.64 -0.93
CA PRO A 42 -2.84 17.95 -1.34
C PRO A 42 -4.30 18.13 -0.91
N ALA A 43 -4.57 19.21 -0.18
CA ALA A 43 -5.89 19.47 0.39
C ALA A 43 -6.99 19.67 -0.68
N ASN A 44 -6.57 20.07 -1.88
CA ASN A 44 -7.43 20.20 -3.04
C ASN A 44 -7.04 19.18 -4.10
N GLU A 45 -8.04 18.57 -4.73
CA GLU A 45 -7.85 17.76 -5.93
C GLU A 45 -7.13 18.61 -6.99
N MET A 46 -5.84 18.35 -7.21
CA MET A 46 -5.10 19.02 -8.26
C MET A 46 -5.63 18.53 -9.60
N ALA A 47 -6.13 19.45 -10.42
CA ALA A 47 -6.55 19.14 -11.77
C ALA A 47 -5.36 18.51 -12.52
N SER A 48 -5.56 17.31 -13.06
CA SER A 48 -4.55 16.64 -13.87
C SER A 48 -4.18 17.53 -15.06
N ILE A 49 -2.88 17.78 -15.23
CA ILE A 49 -2.32 18.48 -16.41
C ILE A 49 -2.58 17.65 -17.68
N ILE A 50 -2.72 16.33 -17.53
CA ILE A 50 -2.95 15.40 -18.61
C ILE A 50 -4.44 15.38 -18.96
N LYS A 51 -4.77 15.97 -20.11
CA LYS A 51 -6.14 16.04 -20.66
C LYS A 51 -6.65 14.69 -21.19
N TYR A 52 -5.76 13.73 -21.39
CA TYR A 52 -6.07 12.40 -21.93
C TYR A 52 -5.91 11.35 -20.83
N ALA A 53 -6.77 10.35 -20.82
CA ALA A 53 -6.53 9.20 -19.96
C ALA A 53 -5.26 8.48 -20.45
N LEU A 54 -4.34 8.22 -19.53
CA LEU A 54 -3.17 7.37 -19.78
C LEU A 54 -3.67 5.98 -20.24
N LYS A 55 -3.00 5.39 -21.22
CA LYS A 55 -3.33 4.08 -21.78
C LYS A 55 -2.36 3.03 -21.23
N GLY A 56 -2.82 1.79 -21.10
CA GLY A 56 -2.00 0.66 -20.65
C GLY A 56 -1.68 0.66 -19.16
N LEU A 57 -2.44 1.41 -18.35
CA LEU A 57 -2.36 1.27 -16.90
C LEU A 57 -3.20 0.06 -16.46
N PRO A 58 -2.86 -0.55 -15.32
CA PRO A 58 -3.74 -1.48 -14.63
C PRO A 58 -5.13 -0.88 -14.46
N ILE A 59 -6.15 -1.70 -14.68
CA ILE A 59 -7.54 -1.27 -14.66
C ILE A 59 -7.95 -0.64 -13.32
N GLU A 60 -7.31 -1.06 -12.23
CA GLU A 60 -7.57 -0.58 -10.85
C GLU A 60 -7.20 0.89 -10.65
N LEU A 61 -6.33 1.46 -11.49
CA LEU A 61 -5.93 2.87 -11.41
C LEU A 61 -6.92 3.82 -12.08
N TYR A 62 -7.93 3.31 -12.77
CA TYR A 62 -8.94 4.14 -13.42
C TYR A 62 -10.09 4.48 -12.47
N ASN A 63 -10.67 5.67 -12.65
CA ASN A 63 -11.89 6.03 -11.95
C ASN A 63 -13.07 5.11 -12.39
N PRO A 64 -13.83 4.52 -11.43
CA PRO A 64 -14.87 3.54 -11.73
C PRO A 64 -15.96 4.05 -12.68
N ASP A 65 -16.47 5.25 -12.44
CA ASP A 65 -17.60 5.80 -13.19
C ASP A 65 -17.18 6.17 -14.61
N ARG A 66 -15.97 6.72 -14.75
CA ARG A 66 -15.36 7.03 -16.05
C ARG A 66 -14.99 5.79 -16.84
N TYR A 67 -14.66 4.69 -16.18
CA TYR A 67 -14.36 3.43 -16.87
C TYR A 67 -15.65 2.72 -17.29
N LYS A 68 -16.64 2.62 -16.38
CA LYS A 68 -17.92 1.94 -16.64
C LYS A 68 -18.70 2.56 -17.79
N SER A 69 -18.66 3.89 -17.93
CA SER A 69 -19.32 4.64 -19.01
C SER A 69 -18.70 4.46 -20.41
N ARG A 70 -17.52 3.83 -20.54
CA ARG A 70 -16.86 3.60 -21.84
C ARG A 70 -17.45 2.41 -22.60
N THR A 71 -17.35 2.45 -23.92
CA THR A 71 -17.74 1.32 -24.78
C THR A 71 -16.79 0.13 -24.61
N ALA A 72 -17.24 -1.08 -24.96
CA ALA A 72 -16.42 -2.29 -24.83
C ALA A 72 -15.09 -2.20 -25.61
N GLY A 73 -15.11 -1.60 -26.81
CA GLY A 73 -13.89 -1.37 -27.60
C GLY A 73 -12.91 -0.41 -26.92
N GLN A 74 -13.42 0.68 -26.33
CA GLN A 74 -12.60 1.64 -25.60
C GLN A 74 -12.02 1.05 -24.31
N LYS A 75 -12.78 0.23 -23.59
CA LYS A 75 -12.32 -0.46 -22.37
C LYS A 75 -11.09 -1.32 -22.64
N ARG A 76 -11.13 -2.13 -23.72
CA ARG A 76 -10.02 -2.98 -24.16
C ARG A 76 -8.80 -2.19 -24.66
N SER A 77 -9.01 -1.03 -25.27
CA SER A 77 -7.91 -0.19 -25.78
C SER A 77 -7.26 0.68 -24.72
N PHE A 78 -7.95 0.99 -23.62
CA PHE A 78 -7.47 1.93 -22.61
C PHE A 78 -6.76 1.25 -21.45
N ALA A 79 -7.41 0.28 -20.81
CA ALA A 79 -6.87 -0.38 -19.63
C ALA A 79 -6.16 -1.67 -20.03
N ASP A 80 -4.99 -1.89 -19.43
CA ASP A 80 -4.42 -3.22 -19.40
C ASP A 80 -5.25 -4.05 -18.43
N SER A 81 -5.92 -5.07 -18.97
CA SER A 81 -6.77 -5.99 -18.19
C SER A 81 -6.03 -7.28 -17.82
N TYR A 82 -4.79 -7.43 -18.28
CA TYR A 82 -3.91 -8.54 -17.96
C TYR A 82 -2.93 -8.19 -16.84
N ASN A 83 -2.58 -6.91 -16.67
CA ASN A 83 -1.87 -6.44 -15.50
C ASN A 83 -2.83 -5.99 -14.41
N VAL A 84 -2.60 -6.51 -13.20
CA VAL A 84 -3.38 -6.19 -12.01
C VAL A 84 -2.52 -5.36 -11.07
N ALA A 85 -3.05 -4.25 -10.59
CA ALA A 85 -2.48 -3.60 -9.41
C ALA A 85 -3.11 -4.21 -8.16
N PHE A 86 -2.28 -4.68 -7.22
CA PHE A 86 -2.77 -5.19 -5.94
C PHE A 86 -3.55 -4.10 -5.19
N LEU A 87 -4.86 -4.31 -5.06
CA LEU A 87 -5.73 -3.48 -4.25
C LEU A 87 -5.79 -4.06 -2.82
N LEU A 88 -5.79 -3.18 -1.82
CA LEU A 88 -6.07 -3.55 -0.42
C LEU A 88 -7.45 -4.21 -0.22
N ASP A 89 -8.36 -4.01 -1.18
CA ASP A 89 -9.70 -4.60 -1.19
C ASP A 89 -10.06 -5.02 -2.62
N ALA A 90 -10.08 -6.34 -2.86
CA ALA A 90 -10.36 -6.94 -4.17
C ALA A 90 -11.80 -6.67 -4.67
N PHE A 91 -12.75 -6.31 -3.78
CA PHE A 91 -14.11 -5.93 -4.21
C PHE A 91 -14.15 -4.59 -4.95
N LYS A 92 -13.08 -3.80 -4.88
CA LYS A 92 -12.95 -2.53 -5.60
C LYS A 92 -12.41 -2.71 -7.02
N SER A 93 -12.08 -3.93 -7.44
CA SER A 93 -11.68 -4.21 -8.82
C SER A 93 -12.80 -3.80 -9.79
N LEU A 94 -12.41 -3.18 -10.90
CA LEU A 94 -13.33 -2.80 -11.98
C LEU A 94 -13.64 -3.95 -12.92
N LEU A 95 -12.89 -5.05 -12.81
CA LEU A 95 -13.20 -6.29 -13.49
C LEU A 95 -14.33 -7.01 -12.76
N ARG A 96 -15.19 -7.65 -13.56
CA ARG A 96 -16.27 -8.47 -13.01
C ARG A 96 -15.76 -9.79 -12.44
N ASN A 97 -14.59 -10.22 -12.90
CA ASN A 97 -13.91 -11.44 -12.50
C ASN A 97 -12.64 -11.03 -11.77
N GLN A 98 -12.44 -11.56 -10.56
CA GLN A 98 -11.19 -11.38 -9.82
C GLN A 98 -10.06 -12.12 -10.52
N HIS A 99 -8.87 -11.53 -10.50
CA HIS A 99 -7.68 -12.21 -10.95
C HIS A 99 -7.34 -13.37 -9.99
N PRO A 100 -6.82 -14.52 -10.46
CA PRO A 100 -6.40 -15.60 -9.56
C PRO A 100 -5.46 -15.10 -8.45
N ASP A 101 -4.55 -14.19 -8.77
CA ASP A 101 -3.59 -13.63 -7.81
C ASP A 101 -4.24 -12.78 -6.71
N GLU A 102 -5.42 -12.20 -6.96
CA GLU A 102 -6.19 -11.47 -5.93
C GLU A 102 -6.83 -12.41 -4.90
N ARG A 103 -6.86 -13.72 -5.16
CA ARG A 103 -7.43 -14.73 -4.26
C ARG A 103 -6.38 -15.41 -3.40
N ILE A 104 -5.10 -15.14 -3.66
CA ILE A 104 -3.97 -15.70 -2.92
C ILE A 104 -3.97 -15.11 -1.52
N SER A 105 -3.82 -15.95 -0.50
CA SER A 105 -3.72 -15.49 0.88
C SER A 105 -2.35 -14.87 1.17
N ASP A 106 -2.26 -13.95 2.14
CA ASP A 106 -0.98 -13.31 2.53
C ASP A 106 0.16 -14.32 2.75
N LYS A 107 -0.16 -15.51 3.29
CA LYS A 107 0.82 -16.58 3.52
C LYS A 107 1.38 -17.14 2.23
N GLU A 108 0.55 -17.32 1.22
CA GLU A 108 0.95 -17.85 -0.09
C GLU A 108 1.71 -16.78 -0.89
N VAL A 109 1.32 -15.50 -0.79
CA VAL A 109 2.06 -14.38 -1.38
C VAL A 109 3.51 -14.36 -0.90
N THR A 110 3.75 -14.58 0.41
CA THR A 110 5.10 -14.57 0.99
C THR A 110 5.95 -15.80 0.60
N GLN A 111 5.36 -16.83 0.00
CA GLN A 111 6.06 -18.04 -0.45
C GLN A 111 6.35 -18.02 -1.95
N GLU A 112 5.53 -17.34 -2.74
CA GLU A 112 5.58 -17.34 -4.21
C GLU A 112 6.38 -16.16 -4.79
N TYR A 113 6.51 -15.06 -4.03
CA TYR A 113 7.26 -13.84 -4.37
C TYR A 113 8.31 -13.50 -3.32
#